data_AF-A0A506XLV4-F1
#
_entry.id   AF-A0A506XLV4-F1
#
_cell.length_a   1.000
_cell.length_b   1.000
_cell.length_c   1.000
_cell.angle_alpha   90.00
_cell.angle_beta   90.00
_cell.angle_gamma   90.00
#
_symmetry.space_group_name_H-M   'P 1'
#
loop_
_entity.id
_entity.type
_entity.pdbx_description
1 polymer ?
#
loop_
_entity_poly.entity_id
_entity_poly.type
_entity_poly.pdbx_seq_one_letter_code
_entity_poly.pdbx_strand_id
1 'polypeptide(L)'
;MRRRSATAAAGGSREPRAAPRLGRRPDEECSAVARTGTCLARPRFLAWERERSESVSSTTRTAPDAGWYEDPHGHAALRWWDGAHWTAATRDIPSPSAPASSPPASGVTSPAAAESAAVATSAVAQPTIAELLREQQERDARLHELGDDLPRAPRRRPETVLGPRRSTWAAADGDGPDEGPGSSRTRAAWALAALPVLAGVLLPGAWRGLPTLGFSPVSGTIAVVVLIHVLAAVLIALDARILRSRDWEPLSPLWALATIPGAAIARWMLIRRQGGRGGAPALATVLALLLGAGIATALAVL
;
A
#
# COMPACT_ATOMS: atom_id res chain seq x y z
N MET A 1 3.74 45.62 44.85
CA MET A 1 5.09 44.97 44.80
C MET A 1 4.93 43.77 43.86
N ARG A 2 5.66 43.51 42.77
CA ARG A 2 7.02 43.85 42.34
C ARG A 2 7.05 43.87 40.79
N ARG A 3 7.54 45.00 40.28
CA ARG A 3 8.26 45.32 39.02
C ARG A 3 8.11 44.47 37.75
N ARG A 4 7.61 45.18 36.73
CA ARG A 4 7.88 45.06 35.28
C ARG A 4 9.39 45.21 34.99
N SER A 5 9.90 44.47 34.01
CA SER A 5 11.10 44.82 33.25
C SER A 5 10.85 44.53 31.77
N ALA A 6 10.86 45.61 30.99
CA ALA A 6 10.87 45.65 29.54
C ALA A 6 12.29 46.05 29.10
N THR A 7 12.80 45.44 28.03
CA THR A 7 14.05 45.83 27.36
C THR A 7 13.88 45.47 25.87
N ALA A 8 13.54 46.46 25.03
CA ALA A 8 14.42 47.14 24.05
C ALA A 8 15.07 46.17 23.04
N ALA A 9 14.63 46.10 21.78
CA ALA A 9 14.75 47.09 20.69
C ALA A 9 16.21 47.37 20.26
N ALA A 10 16.70 46.57 19.30
CA ALA A 10 17.78 46.88 18.35
C ALA A 10 17.40 46.12 17.05
N GLY A 11 17.19 46.73 15.89
CA GLY A 11 18.00 47.79 15.28
C GLY A 11 18.99 47.17 14.29
N GLY A 12 18.50 46.32 13.38
CA GLY A 12 19.31 45.58 12.40
C GLY A 12 19.01 46.02 10.97
N SER A 13 20.00 46.69 10.39
CA SER A 13 20.18 47.19 9.03
C SER A 13 19.54 46.35 7.92
N ARG A 14 18.71 47.00 7.07
CA ARG A 14 18.28 46.46 5.78
C ARG A 14 19.41 46.61 4.77
N GLU A 15 20.04 45.50 4.42
CA GLU A 15 20.98 45.38 3.31
C GLU A 15 20.21 45.26 1.99
N PRO A 16 20.60 45.96 0.92
CA PRO A 16 19.92 45.87 -0.38
C PRO A 16 20.20 44.51 -1.04
N ARG A 17 19.16 43.67 -1.12
CA ARG A 17 19.19 42.42 -1.89
C ARG A 17 19.49 42.72 -3.36
N ALA A 18 20.67 42.28 -3.80
CA ALA A 18 21.05 42.18 -5.20
C ALA A 18 20.07 41.26 -5.96
N ALA A 19 19.69 41.70 -7.16
CA ALA A 19 18.83 40.95 -8.07
C ALA A 19 19.43 39.58 -8.43
N PRO A 20 18.61 38.53 -8.59
CA PRO A 20 19.08 37.24 -9.08
C PRO A 20 19.53 37.37 -10.53
N ARG A 21 20.83 37.14 -10.79
CA ARG A 21 21.34 36.87 -12.13
C ARG A 21 20.68 35.59 -12.64
N LEU A 22 19.94 35.71 -13.73
CA LEU A 22 19.44 34.60 -14.54
C LEU A 22 20.62 33.68 -14.90
N GLY A 23 20.70 32.56 -14.18
CA GLY A 23 21.64 31.48 -14.43
C GLY A 23 21.33 30.82 -15.76
N ARG A 24 22.39 30.60 -16.53
CA ARG A 24 22.43 29.95 -17.84
C ARG A 24 21.66 28.63 -17.88
N ARG A 25 21.02 28.40 -19.02
CA ARG A 25 20.50 27.10 -19.45
C ARG A 25 21.64 26.05 -19.47
N PRO A 26 21.44 24.86 -18.88
CA PRO A 26 22.43 23.77 -18.86
C PRO A 26 22.54 22.97 -20.18
N ASP A 27 21.93 23.44 -21.27
CA ASP A 27 21.74 22.66 -22.50
C ASP A 27 22.87 22.83 -23.56
N GLU A 28 23.84 23.74 -23.35
CA GLU A 28 24.84 24.07 -24.39
C GLU A 28 26.26 23.52 -24.15
N GLU A 29 26.54 22.86 -23.02
CA GLU A 29 27.91 22.47 -22.66
C GLU A 29 28.31 21.04 -23.08
N CYS A 30 27.71 20.51 -24.16
CA CYS A 30 28.03 19.16 -24.65
C CYS A 30 28.55 19.09 -26.10
N SER A 31 28.99 20.21 -26.69
CA SER A 31 29.39 20.22 -28.11
C SER A 31 30.80 20.69 -28.44
N ALA A 32 31.71 20.82 -27.47
CA ALA A 32 33.03 21.41 -27.75
C ALA A 32 34.24 20.70 -27.11
N VAL A 33 34.30 19.37 -27.10
CA VAL A 33 35.58 18.62 -26.94
C VAL A 33 35.55 17.36 -27.80
N ALA A 34 35.65 17.53 -29.12
CA ALA A 34 35.97 16.47 -30.06
C ALA A 34 37.28 16.82 -30.75
N ARG A 35 38.42 16.60 -30.06
CA ARG A 35 39.73 16.62 -30.74
C ARG A 35 40.90 15.99 -29.97
N THR A 36 40.69 14.90 -29.23
CA THR A 36 41.76 13.94 -28.91
C THR A 36 41.20 12.71 -28.21
N GLY A 37 41.34 11.54 -28.82
CA GLY A 37 41.47 10.28 -28.09
C GLY A 37 40.18 9.57 -27.65
N THR A 38 39.87 8.48 -28.36
CA THR A 38 39.17 7.29 -27.83
C THR A 38 37.73 7.47 -27.32
N CYS A 39 36.78 7.48 -28.25
CA CYS A 39 35.44 6.97 -27.99
C CYS A 39 35.52 5.46 -27.75
N LEU A 40 35.68 5.03 -26.49
CA LEU A 40 35.41 3.65 -26.10
C LEU A 40 33.93 3.36 -26.38
N ALA A 41 33.70 2.41 -27.29
CA ALA A 41 32.38 1.92 -27.65
C ALA A 41 31.61 1.56 -26.38
N ARG A 42 30.52 2.31 -26.13
CA ARG A 42 29.54 1.99 -25.08
C ARG A 42 29.00 0.58 -25.35
N PRO A 43 29.02 -0.33 -24.36
CA PRO A 43 28.50 -1.68 -24.55
C PRO A 43 27.02 -1.60 -24.91
N ARG A 44 26.65 -2.34 -25.96
CA ARG A 44 25.34 -2.40 -26.62
C ARG A 44 24.22 -2.99 -25.73
N PHE A 45 24.41 -3.03 -24.42
CA PHE A 45 23.52 -3.70 -23.46
C PHE A 45 22.37 -2.80 -22.96
N LEU A 46 22.40 -1.49 -23.21
CA LEU A 46 21.35 -0.55 -22.77
C LEU A 46 20.28 -0.25 -23.85
N ALA A 47 20.38 -0.82 -25.06
CA ALA A 47 19.38 -0.60 -26.10
C ALA A 47 18.10 -1.44 -25.86
N TRP A 48 18.26 -2.65 -25.33
CA TRP A 48 17.15 -3.56 -25.00
C TRP A 48 16.25 -3.07 -23.85
N GLU A 49 16.80 -2.29 -22.90
CA GLU A 49 16.02 -1.76 -21.76
C GLU A 49 15.13 -0.56 -22.15
N ARG A 50 15.43 0.11 -23.27
CA ARG A 50 14.63 1.24 -23.76
C ARG A 50 13.34 0.78 -24.45
N GLU A 51 13.39 -0.30 -25.21
CA GLU A 51 12.21 -0.89 -25.89
C GLU A 51 11.20 -1.52 -24.92
N ARG A 52 11.68 -2.03 -23.78
CA ARG A 52 10.80 -2.55 -22.72
C ARG A 52 10.12 -1.45 -21.88
N SER A 53 10.62 -0.22 -21.96
CA SER A 53 10.06 0.93 -21.24
C SER A 53 8.94 1.62 -22.01
N GLU A 54 8.82 1.40 -23.31
CA GLU A 54 7.78 2.03 -24.16
C GLU A 54 6.49 1.20 -24.27
N SER A 55 6.49 -0.04 -23.79
CA SER A 55 5.34 -0.97 -23.91
C SER A 55 4.50 -1.14 -22.64
N VAL A 56 4.63 -0.22 -21.69
CA VAL A 56 3.58 0.01 -20.67
C VAL A 56 2.95 1.36 -20.95
N SER A 57 2.23 1.43 -22.09
CA SER A 57 1.15 2.39 -22.27
C SER A 57 0.30 2.33 -21.02
N SER A 58 0.54 3.31 -20.16
CA SER A 58 -0.24 3.54 -18.98
C SER A 58 -1.62 3.87 -19.51
N THR A 59 -2.51 2.88 -19.57
CA THR A 59 -3.93 3.14 -19.66
C THR A 59 -4.19 3.99 -18.44
N THR A 60 -4.24 5.30 -18.65
CA THR A 60 -4.71 6.27 -17.67
C THR A 60 -6.13 5.85 -17.38
N ARG A 61 -6.26 4.91 -16.44
CA ARG A 61 -7.53 4.37 -15.99
C ARG A 61 -8.11 5.53 -15.22
N THR A 62 -8.94 6.31 -15.90
CA THR A 62 -9.69 7.42 -15.31
C THR A 62 -10.26 6.91 -14.01
N ALA A 63 -9.87 7.56 -12.90
CA ALA A 63 -10.37 7.16 -11.60
C ALA A 63 -11.90 7.16 -11.66
N PRO A 64 -12.57 6.19 -11.01
CA PRO A 64 -14.03 6.18 -10.95
C PRO A 64 -14.52 7.51 -10.36
N ASP A 65 -15.65 8.00 -10.86
CA ASP A 65 -16.32 9.18 -10.35
C ASP A 65 -16.69 8.99 -8.87
N ALA A 66 -16.95 10.08 -8.15
CA ALA A 66 -17.35 10.00 -6.74
C ALA A 66 -18.69 9.24 -6.59
N GLY A 67 -18.73 8.23 -5.72
CA GLY A 67 -19.86 7.29 -5.64
C GLY A 67 -19.76 6.28 -4.50
N TRP A 68 -20.83 5.52 -4.29
CA TRP A 68 -20.85 4.36 -3.38
C TRP A 68 -20.37 3.12 -4.13
N TYR A 69 -19.34 2.46 -3.62
CA TYR A 69 -18.77 1.25 -4.20
C TYR A 69 -18.61 0.18 -3.11
N GLU A 70 -18.47 -1.08 -3.50
CA GLU A 70 -18.21 -2.17 -2.55
C GLU A 70 -16.89 -1.95 -1.80
N ASP A 71 -16.89 -2.18 -0.48
CA ASP A 71 -15.70 -2.02 0.34
C ASP A 71 -14.64 -3.07 -0.01
N PRO A 72 -13.44 -2.69 -0.52
CA PRO A 72 -12.39 -3.64 -0.89
C PRO A 72 -11.86 -4.47 0.29
N HIS A 73 -12.16 -4.08 1.53
CA HIS A 73 -11.82 -4.84 2.74
C HIS A 73 -12.82 -5.96 3.06
N GLY A 74 -13.86 -6.15 2.23
CA GLY A 74 -14.76 -7.31 2.32
C GLY A 74 -15.83 -7.21 3.40
N HIS A 75 -16.12 -6.01 3.89
CA HIS A 75 -17.31 -5.78 4.70
C HIS A 75 -18.54 -5.77 3.77
N ALA A 76 -19.66 -6.35 4.20
CA ALA A 76 -20.93 -6.35 3.47
C ALA A 76 -21.60 -4.95 3.47
N ALA A 77 -20.82 -3.93 3.16
CA ALA A 77 -21.17 -2.52 3.18
C ALA A 77 -20.62 -1.82 1.93
N LEU A 78 -21.32 -0.79 1.49
CA LEU A 78 -20.82 0.16 0.52
C LEU A 78 -19.99 1.21 1.25
N ARG A 79 -18.90 1.63 0.61
CA ARG A 79 -18.02 2.71 1.07
C ARG A 79 -18.00 3.82 0.05
N TRP A 80 -18.00 5.07 0.51
CA TRP A 80 -18.01 6.22 -0.39
C TRP A 80 -16.61 6.54 -0.91
N TRP A 81 -16.45 6.59 -2.23
CA TRP A 81 -15.28 7.10 -2.95
C TRP A 81 -15.52 8.56 -3.33
N ASP A 82 -14.60 9.46 -3.01
CA ASP A 82 -14.73 10.90 -3.28
C ASP A 82 -14.15 11.34 -4.64
N GLY A 83 -13.74 10.39 -5.48
CA GLY A 83 -13.03 10.65 -6.75
C GLY A 83 -11.51 10.51 -6.62
N ALA A 84 -10.96 10.55 -5.40
CA ALA A 84 -9.52 10.43 -5.16
C ALA A 84 -9.17 9.40 -4.07
N HIS A 85 -10.04 9.20 -3.06
CA HIS A 85 -9.82 8.31 -1.92
C HIS A 85 -11.13 7.70 -1.39
N TRP A 86 -11.00 6.57 -0.70
CA TRP A 86 -12.07 6.00 0.10
C TRP A 86 -12.26 6.82 1.38
N THR A 87 -13.50 7.21 1.67
CA THR A 87 -13.86 7.98 2.87
C THR A 87 -14.25 7.05 4.03
N ALA A 88 -14.47 7.58 5.24
CA ALA A 88 -14.98 6.79 6.37
C ALA A 88 -16.49 6.54 6.32
N ALA A 89 -17.19 7.13 5.35
CA ALA A 89 -18.63 6.94 5.20
C ALA A 89 -18.90 5.54 4.64
N THR A 90 -19.60 4.74 5.44
CA THR A 90 -20.10 3.41 5.07
C THR A 90 -21.62 3.41 5.09
N ARG A 91 -22.22 2.55 4.27
CA ARG A 91 -23.65 2.30 4.24
C ARG A 91 -23.88 0.81 4.07
N ASP A 92 -24.80 0.24 4.84
CA ASP A 92 -25.18 -1.15 4.67
C ASP A 92 -25.78 -1.35 3.27
N ILE A 93 -25.37 -2.43 2.59
CA ILE A 93 -26.03 -2.86 1.36
C ILE A 93 -27.47 -3.22 1.79
N PRO A 94 -28.52 -2.60 1.21
CA PRO A 94 -29.88 -2.94 1.58
C PRO A 94 -30.05 -4.43 1.34
N SER A 95 -30.19 -5.17 2.45
CA SER A 95 -30.38 -6.61 2.39
C SER A 95 -31.59 -6.84 1.50
N PRO A 96 -31.50 -7.63 0.42
CA PRO A 96 -32.63 -7.88 -0.45
C PRO A 96 -33.76 -8.38 0.45
N SER A 97 -34.84 -7.60 0.53
CA SER A 97 -36.01 -7.99 1.32
C SER A 97 -36.37 -9.39 0.91
N ALA A 98 -36.30 -10.32 1.86
CA ALA A 98 -36.61 -11.72 1.59
C ALA A 98 -37.96 -11.75 0.86
N PRO A 99 -38.07 -12.49 -0.27
CA PRO A 99 -39.32 -12.60 -0.98
C PRO A 99 -40.38 -13.01 0.03
N ALA A 100 -41.44 -12.20 0.13
CA ALA A 100 -42.50 -12.38 1.11
C ALA A 100 -42.91 -13.85 1.11
N SER A 101 -42.68 -14.53 2.24
CA SER A 101 -43.01 -15.94 2.40
C SER A 101 -44.45 -16.11 1.96
N SER A 102 -44.66 -16.96 0.94
CA SER A 102 -45.99 -17.28 0.47
C SER A 102 -46.84 -17.71 1.68
N PRO A 103 -48.09 -17.24 1.78
CA PRO A 103 -48.93 -17.53 2.93
C PRO A 103 -49.02 -19.04 3.18
N PRO A 104 -49.05 -19.49 4.44
CA PRO A 104 -49.13 -20.90 4.75
C PRO A 104 -50.37 -21.48 4.09
N ALA A 105 -50.17 -22.49 3.26
CA ALA A 105 -51.26 -23.31 2.73
C ALA A 105 -51.92 -24.01 3.92
N SER A 106 -52.98 -23.39 4.45
CA SER A 106 -53.91 -24.03 5.37
C SER A 106 -54.38 -25.33 4.73
N GLY A 107 -54.21 -26.42 5.46
CA GLY A 107 -54.60 -27.75 5.03
C GLY A 107 -56.08 -27.84 4.67
N VAL A 108 -56.37 -28.72 3.71
CA VAL A 108 -57.70 -29.28 3.51
C VAL A 108 -57.56 -30.79 3.47
N THR A 109 -57.91 -31.40 4.59
CA THR A 109 -58.49 -32.73 4.69
C THR A 109 -59.77 -32.83 3.87
N SER A 110 -59.85 -33.91 3.07
CA SER A 110 -61.00 -34.73 2.62
C SER A 110 -62.44 -34.16 2.65
N PRO A 111 -63.25 -34.40 1.59
CA PRO A 111 -64.57 -33.80 1.42
C PRO A 111 -65.70 -34.61 2.07
N ALA A 112 -66.71 -33.93 2.62
CA ALA A 112 -68.10 -34.38 2.58
C ALA A 112 -69.08 -33.23 2.87
N ALA A 113 -69.84 -32.88 1.82
CA ALA A 113 -71.17 -32.26 1.81
C ALA A 113 -71.33 -30.76 2.12
N ALA A 114 -71.79 -30.07 1.07
CA ALA A 114 -72.66 -28.88 1.06
C ALA A 114 -72.06 -27.58 1.62
N GLU A 115 -72.25 -26.38 1.09
CA GLU A 115 -73.03 -25.81 -0.02
C GLU A 115 -72.73 -24.28 0.04
N SER A 116 -72.76 -23.58 -1.09
CA SER A 116 -72.80 -22.11 -1.22
C SER A 116 -71.60 -21.25 -0.75
N ALA A 117 -70.84 -20.73 -1.72
CA ALA A 117 -70.83 -19.31 -2.12
C ALA A 117 -69.58 -18.97 -2.94
N ALA A 118 -69.81 -18.40 -4.12
CA ALA A 118 -68.81 -18.04 -5.11
C ALA A 118 -67.90 -16.89 -4.65
N VAL A 119 -66.59 -17.08 -4.74
CA VAL A 119 -65.62 -15.98 -4.90
C VAL A 119 -64.64 -16.39 -5.98
N ALA A 120 -64.77 -15.74 -7.13
CA ALA A 120 -63.89 -15.91 -8.28
C ALA A 120 -62.49 -15.41 -7.92
N THR A 121 -61.54 -16.34 -7.77
CA THR A 121 -60.13 -16.01 -7.62
C THR A 121 -59.58 -15.60 -8.99
N SER A 122 -59.45 -14.30 -9.22
CA SER A 122 -58.72 -13.75 -10.37
C SER A 122 -57.25 -14.15 -10.28
N ALA A 123 -56.84 -15.10 -11.10
CA ALA A 123 -55.44 -15.41 -11.34
C ALA A 123 -54.79 -14.23 -12.07
N VAL A 124 -54.03 -13.42 -11.35
CA VAL A 124 -53.17 -12.39 -11.97
C VAL A 124 -51.99 -13.12 -12.61
N ALA A 125 -52.02 -13.19 -13.94
CA ALA A 125 -50.94 -13.75 -14.73
C ALA A 125 -49.65 -12.98 -14.45
N GLN A 126 -48.59 -13.70 -14.10
CA GLN A 126 -47.29 -13.06 -13.92
C GLN A 126 -46.78 -12.50 -15.25
N PRO A 127 -46.22 -11.28 -15.26
CA PRO A 127 -45.68 -10.67 -16.46
C PRO A 127 -44.55 -11.54 -17.00
N THR A 128 -44.57 -11.78 -18.31
CA THR A 128 -43.52 -12.54 -18.97
C THR A 128 -42.21 -11.73 -19.00
N ILE A 129 -41.06 -12.41 -19.14
CA ILE A 129 -39.74 -11.75 -19.19
C ILE A 129 -39.68 -10.67 -20.29
N ALA A 130 -40.43 -10.85 -21.39
CA ALA A 130 -40.54 -9.85 -22.45
C ALA A 130 -41.24 -8.57 -21.99
N GLU A 131 -42.24 -8.68 -21.12
CA GLU A 131 -42.96 -7.55 -20.52
C GLU A 131 -42.03 -6.74 -19.60
N LEU A 132 -41.26 -7.45 -18.76
CA LEU A 132 -40.30 -6.84 -17.83
C LEU A 132 -39.20 -6.08 -18.56
N LEU A 133 -38.67 -6.63 -19.66
CA LEU A 133 -37.66 -5.95 -20.47
C LEU A 133 -38.21 -4.69 -21.14
N ARG A 134 -39.47 -4.72 -21.57
CA ARG A 134 -40.14 -3.55 -22.16
C ARG A 134 -40.36 -2.44 -21.14
N GLU A 135 -40.80 -2.80 -19.93
CA GLU A 135 -41.02 -1.84 -18.84
C GLU A 135 -39.70 -1.19 -18.40
N GLN A 136 -38.61 -1.95 -18.39
CA GLN A 136 -37.29 -1.43 -18.06
C GLN A 136 -36.77 -0.46 -19.13
N GLN A 137 -36.99 -0.75 -20.41
CA GLN A 137 -36.66 0.17 -21.50
C GLN A 137 -37.46 1.47 -21.44
N GLU A 138 -38.75 1.41 -21.12
CA GLU A 138 -39.58 2.63 -20.95
C GLU A 138 -39.13 3.46 -19.75
N ARG A 139 -38.71 2.81 -18.66
CA ARG A 139 -38.22 3.51 -17.47
C ARG A 139 -36.92 4.25 -17.74
N ASP A 140 -35.99 3.65 -18.49
CA ASP A 140 -34.75 4.30 -18.90
C ASP A 140 -34.99 5.48 -19.85
N ALA A 141 -35.95 5.35 -20.77
CA ALA A 141 -36.35 6.44 -21.66
C ALA A 141 -36.90 7.64 -20.85
N ARG A 142 -37.76 7.39 -19.85
CA ARG A 142 -38.28 8.44 -18.97
C ARG A 142 -37.20 9.10 -18.12
N LEU A 143 -36.20 8.34 -17.66
CA LEU A 143 -35.07 8.92 -16.91
C LEU A 143 -34.21 9.83 -17.78
N HIS A 144 -34.06 9.53 -19.07
CA HIS A 144 -33.35 10.39 -20.01
C HIS A 144 -34.12 11.69 -20.26
N GLU A 145 -35.44 11.60 -20.45
CA GLU A 145 -36.30 12.77 -20.66
C GLU A 145 -36.33 13.70 -19.43
N LEU A 146 -36.29 13.13 -18.21
CA LEU A 146 -36.27 13.91 -16.96
C LEU A 146 -34.92 14.59 -16.67
N GLY A 147 -33.83 14.15 -17.32
CA GLY A 147 -32.48 14.68 -17.11
C GLY A 147 -32.22 16.02 -17.80
N ASP A 148 -32.92 16.29 -18.91
CA ASP A 148 -32.67 17.49 -19.74
C ASP A 148 -33.40 18.75 -19.26
N ASP A 149 -34.49 18.61 -18.49
CA ASP A 149 -35.30 19.74 -17.98
C ASP A 149 -34.90 20.22 -16.57
N LEU A 150 -33.92 19.59 -15.93
CA LEU A 150 -33.44 20.09 -14.64
C LEU A 150 -32.66 21.39 -14.86
N PRO A 151 -33.09 22.52 -14.26
CA PRO A 151 -32.41 23.80 -14.42
C PRO A 151 -30.96 23.63 -13.98
N ARG A 152 -30.02 23.82 -14.93
CA ARG A 152 -28.58 23.77 -14.67
C ARG A 152 -28.29 24.58 -13.42
N ALA A 153 -27.95 23.89 -12.34
CA ALA A 153 -27.64 24.54 -11.07
C ALA A 153 -26.58 25.61 -11.34
N PRO A 154 -26.76 26.84 -10.82
CA PRO A 154 -25.82 27.92 -11.04
C PRO A 154 -24.43 27.40 -10.62
N ARG A 155 -23.47 27.47 -11.56
CA ARG A 155 -22.07 27.10 -11.33
C ARG A 155 -21.60 27.81 -10.05
N ARG A 156 -21.65 27.11 -8.91
CA ARG A 156 -20.97 27.56 -7.70
C ARG A 156 -19.51 27.67 -8.10
N ARG A 157 -18.97 28.88 -8.01
CA ARG A 157 -17.52 29.08 -8.05
C ARG A 157 -16.93 28.07 -7.08
N PRO A 158 -15.86 27.36 -7.45
CA PRO A 158 -15.19 26.45 -6.54
C PRO A 158 -14.72 27.26 -5.35
N GLU A 159 -15.51 27.23 -4.28
CA GLU A 159 -15.02 27.54 -2.95
C GLU A 159 -13.83 26.62 -2.76
N THR A 160 -12.69 27.24 -2.51
CA THR A 160 -11.49 26.56 -2.05
C THR A 160 -11.84 25.98 -0.70
N VAL A 161 -12.51 24.83 -0.70
CA VAL A 161 -12.76 24.03 0.48
C VAL A 161 -11.35 23.68 0.97
N LEU A 162 -10.96 24.39 2.02
CA LEU A 162 -9.94 24.00 2.96
C LEU A 162 -10.39 22.67 3.57
N GLY A 163 -10.31 21.59 2.77
CA GLY A 163 -10.35 20.24 3.29
C GLY A 163 -9.25 20.11 4.33
N PRO A 164 -9.39 19.18 5.29
CA PRO A 164 -8.38 18.96 6.32
C PRO A 164 -7.03 18.87 5.61
N ARG A 165 -6.15 19.83 5.91
CA ARG A 165 -4.81 19.97 5.35
C ARG A 165 -4.17 18.59 5.32
N ARG A 166 -4.24 17.88 4.19
CA ARG A 166 -3.19 16.94 3.83
C ARG A 166 -1.97 17.81 3.72
N SER A 167 -1.08 17.66 4.69
CA SER A 167 0.22 18.29 4.76
C SER A 167 1.04 17.88 3.54
N THR A 168 0.77 18.50 2.39
CA THR A 168 1.67 18.52 1.23
C THR A 168 2.99 19.24 1.57
N TRP A 169 3.06 19.91 2.73
CA TRP A 169 4.28 20.47 3.33
C TRP A 169 5.27 19.43 3.87
N ALA A 170 4.95 18.13 3.90
CA ALA A 170 5.93 17.12 4.30
C ALA A 170 6.85 16.65 3.16
N ALA A 171 6.62 17.09 1.91
CA ALA A 171 7.33 16.58 0.74
C ALA A 171 8.54 17.42 0.29
N ALA A 172 8.88 18.54 0.94
CA ALA A 172 9.79 19.52 0.34
C ALA A 172 11.17 19.75 0.99
N ASP A 173 11.40 19.46 2.28
CA ASP A 173 12.65 19.94 2.94
C ASP A 173 13.55 18.85 3.55
N GLY A 174 13.42 17.60 3.11
CA GLY A 174 14.33 16.53 3.47
C GLY A 174 15.45 16.33 2.45
N ASP A 175 16.35 17.30 2.28
CA ASP A 175 17.51 17.22 1.36
C ASP A 175 18.62 16.26 1.87
N GLY A 176 18.24 15.28 2.68
CA GLY A 176 19.08 14.16 3.07
C GLY A 176 18.95 13.04 2.04
N PRO A 177 20.05 12.41 1.61
CA PRO A 177 20.00 11.35 0.60
C PRO A 177 19.04 10.23 1.07
N ASP A 178 17.92 10.08 0.37
CA ASP A 178 16.96 8.97 0.41
C ASP A 178 15.99 8.82 1.62
N GLU A 179 15.87 9.79 2.53
CA GLU A 179 14.88 9.72 3.63
C GLU A 179 13.58 10.50 3.35
N GLY A 180 13.08 10.43 2.12
CA GLY A 180 11.75 10.94 1.80
C GLY A 180 10.66 10.29 2.68
N PRO A 181 9.54 10.98 2.99
CA PRO A 181 8.47 10.49 3.86
C PRO A 181 7.83 9.15 3.45
N GLY A 182 8.07 8.68 2.22
CA GLY A 182 7.62 7.38 1.69
C GLY A 182 8.68 6.27 1.71
N SER A 183 9.86 6.51 2.29
CA SER A 183 10.96 5.55 2.30
C SER A 183 10.67 4.41 3.29
N SER A 184 10.38 3.22 2.77
CA SER A 184 10.23 1.99 3.58
C SER A 184 11.58 1.39 4.04
N ARG A 185 12.68 2.09 3.75
CA ARG A 185 14.04 1.70 4.16
C ARG A 185 14.22 2.08 5.62
N THR A 186 14.25 1.08 6.50
CA THR A 186 14.59 1.25 7.91
C THR A 186 15.95 0.60 8.15
N ARG A 187 16.74 1.15 9.08
CA ARG A 187 18.03 0.53 9.49
C ARG A 187 17.80 -0.88 10.05
N ALA A 188 16.69 -1.09 10.74
CA ALA A 188 16.30 -2.39 11.28
C ALA A 188 16.10 -3.45 10.17
N ALA A 189 15.47 -3.09 9.04
CA ALA A 189 15.30 -4.01 7.92
C ALA A 189 16.64 -4.40 7.26
N TRP A 190 17.59 -3.47 7.17
CA TRP A 190 18.94 -3.78 6.68
C TRP A 190 19.72 -4.66 7.66
N ALA A 191 19.60 -4.41 8.96
CA ALA A 191 20.20 -5.28 9.98
C ALA A 191 19.62 -6.70 9.94
N LEU A 192 18.29 -6.82 9.74
CA LEU A 192 17.63 -8.12 9.58
C LEU A 192 18.18 -8.88 8.35
N ALA A 193 18.39 -8.18 7.25
CA ALA A 193 18.95 -8.76 6.02
C ALA A 193 20.40 -9.24 6.19
N ALA A 194 21.16 -8.71 7.15
CA ALA A 194 22.55 -9.10 7.42
C ALA A 194 22.67 -10.33 8.34
N LEU A 195 21.60 -10.74 9.05
CA LEU A 195 21.64 -11.87 9.98
C LEU A 195 22.12 -13.20 9.38
N PRO A 196 21.79 -13.57 8.13
CA PRO A 196 22.30 -14.81 7.54
C PRO A 196 23.83 -14.86 7.44
N VAL A 197 24.48 -13.72 7.18
CA VAL A 197 25.95 -13.64 7.15
C VAL A 197 26.50 -13.86 8.55
N LEU A 198 25.91 -13.21 9.55
CA LEU A 198 26.30 -13.40 10.95
C LEU A 198 26.14 -14.87 11.39
N ALA A 199 25.03 -15.52 11.02
CA ALA A 199 24.83 -16.94 11.27
C ALA A 199 25.89 -17.81 10.58
N GLY A 200 26.23 -17.50 9.32
CA GLY A 200 27.28 -18.20 8.56
C GLY A 200 28.67 -18.12 9.18
N VAL A 201 28.98 -17.05 9.93
CA VAL A 201 30.23 -16.91 10.69
C VAL A 201 30.15 -17.62 12.05
N LEU A 202 29.06 -17.39 12.80
CA LEU A 202 28.93 -17.86 14.18
C LEU A 202 28.73 -19.38 14.27
N LEU A 203 28.02 -20.00 13.34
CA LEU A 203 27.72 -21.43 13.41
C LEU A 203 28.98 -22.31 13.31
N PRO A 204 29.88 -22.15 12.30
CA PRO A 204 31.13 -22.89 12.26
C PRO A 204 32.05 -22.56 13.43
N GLY A 205 32.10 -21.28 13.84
CA GLY A 205 32.90 -20.83 14.98
C GLY A 205 32.44 -21.49 16.29
N ALA A 206 31.13 -21.56 16.53
CA ALA A 206 30.55 -22.27 17.66
C ALA A 206 30.81 -23.78 17.60
N TRP A 207 30.62 -24.39 16.43
CA TRP A 207 30.86 -25.84 16.25
C TRP A 207 32.29 -26.26 16.62
N ARG A 208 33.28 -25.42 16.29
CA ARG A 208 34.70 -25.74 16.49
C ARG A 208 35.29 -25.19 17.78
N GLY A 209 34.91 -23.96 18.15
CA GLY A 209 35.48 -23.25 19.27
C GLY A 209 34.88 -23.68 20.61
N LEU A 210 33.58 -23.94 20.67
CA LEU A 210 32.94 -24.25 21.96
C LEU A 210 33.38 -25.57 22.60
N PRO A 211 33.75 -26.63 21.84
CA PRO A 211 34.35 -27.83 22.42
C PRO A 211 35.64 -27.57 23.21
N THR A 212 36.45 -26.57 22.82
CA THR A 212 37.68 -26.24 23.56
C THR A 212 37.39 -25.61 24.93
N LEU A 213 36.16 -25.12 25.12
CA LEU A 213 35.65 -24.57 26.37
C LEU A 213 34.79 -25.59 27.15
N GLY A 214 34.73 -26.86 26.72
CA GLY A 214 34.00 -27.93 27.38
C GLY A 214 32.50 -28.02 27.05
N PHE A 215 32.01 -27.25 26.08
CA PHE A 215 30.62 -27.35 25.63
C PHE A 215 30.46 -28.38 24.51
N SER A 216 29.30 -29.05 24.45
CA SER A 216 29.00 -29.90 23.30
C SER A 216 28.80 -29.05 22.03
N PRO A 217 29.25 -29.51 20.84
CA PRO A 217 29.03 -28.81 19.57
C PRO A 217 27.54 -28.53 19.30
N VAL A 218 26.68 -29.48 19.67
CA VAL A 218 25.23 -29.39 19.49
C VAL A 218 24.65 -28.28 20.36
N SER A 219 25.02 -28.22 21.64
CA SER A 219 24.56 -27.16 22.56
C SER A 219 24.99 -25.78 22.07
N GLY A 220 26.23 -25.66 21.58
CA GLY A 220 26.75 -24.42 21.00
C GLY A 220 25.98 -23.97 19.77
N THR A 221 25.68 -24.91 18.87
CA THR A 221 24.87 -24.65 17.67
C THR A 221 23.47 -24.18 18.03
N ILE A 222 22.79 -24.87 18.96
CA ILE A 222 21.46 -24.48 19.45
C ILE A 222 21.50 -23.08 20.04
N ALA A 223 22.51 -22.76 20.86
CA ALA A 223 22.66 -21.43 21.46
C ALA A 223 22.80 -20.33 20.40
N VAL A 224 23.60 -20.55 19.35
CA VAL A 224 23.72 -19.59 18.23
C VAL A 224 22.41 -19.44 17.47
N VAL A 225 21.71 -20.53 17.16
CA VAL A 225 20.42 -20.48 16.47
C VAL A 225 19.41 -19.68 17.29
N VAL A 226 19.30 -19.95 18.60
CA VAL A 226 18.40 -19.21 19.51
C VAL A 226 18.77 -17.72 19.54
N LEU A 227 20.07 -17.40 19.68
CA LEU A 227 20.55 -16.02 19.68
C LEU A 227 20.16 -15.27 18.40
N ILE A 228 20.35 -15.90 17.23
CA ILE A 228 19.98 -15.33 15.93
C ILE A 228 18.47 -15.06 15.84
N HIS A 229 17.62 -15.97 16.33
CA HIS A 229 16.16 -15.78 16.31
C HIS A 229 15.71 -14.69 17.30
N VAL A 230 16.31 -14.62 18.49
CA VAL A 230 16.04 -13.53 19.45
C VAL A 230 16.42 -12.18 18.84
N LEU A 231 17.60 -12.09 18.20
CA LEU A 231 18.02 -10.86 17.53
C LEU A 231 17.09 -10.49 16.37
N ALA A 232 16.64 -11.47 15.58
CA ALA A 232 15.64 -11.25 14.53
C ALA A 232 14.31 -10.71 15.10
N ALA A 233 13.80 -11.29 16.19
CA ALA A 233 12.57 -10.84 16.85
C ALA A 233 12.69 -9.39 17.35
N VAL A 234 13.81 -9.02 17.96
CA VAL A 234 14.08 -7.64 18.41
C VAL A 234 14.12 -6.68 17.22
N LEU A 235 14.80 -7.04 16.14
CA LEU A 235 14.88 -6.20 14.93
C LEU A 235 13.51 -6.03 14.26
N ILE A 236 12.69 -7.09 14.20
CA ILE A 236 11.31 -7.02 13.70
C ILE A 236 10.46 -6.09 14.58
N ALA A 237 10.59 -6.17 15.91
CA ALA A 237 9.87 -5.29 16.83
C ALA A 237 10.28 -3.81 16.67
N LEU A 238 11.57 -3.54 16.46
CA LEU A 238 12.08 -2.19 16.18
C LEU A 238 11.58 -1.66 14.83
N ASP A 239 11.63 -2.48 13.77
CA ASP A 239 11.08 -2.12 12.47
C ASP A 239 9.58 -1.82 12.56
N ALA A 240 8.81 -2.64 13.27
CA ALA A 240 7.39 -2.43 13.52
C ALA A 240 7.11 -1.12 14.26
N ARG A 241 7.95 -0.73 15.23
CA ARG A 241 7.82 0.56 15.93
C ARG A 241 8.08 1.74 14.98
N ILE A 242 9.09 1.63 14.13
CA ILE A 242 9.41 2.67 13.12
C ILE A 242 8.29 2.77 12.08
N LEU A 243 7.79 1.65 11.56
CA LEU A 243 6.69 1.63 10.60
C LEU A 243 5.41 2.23 11.18
N ARG A 244 5.06 1.91 12.44
CA ARG A 244 3.92 2.53 13.13
C ARG A 244 4.05 4.05 13.25
N SER A 245 5.25 4.57 13.49
CA SER A 245 5.48 6.03 13.54
C SER A 245 5.32 6.74 12.19
N ARG A 246 5.23 5.97 11.10
CA ARG A 246 5.06 6.45 9.72
C ARG A 246 3.68 6.13 9.15
N ASP A 247 2.74 5.68 9.98
CA ASP A 247 1.39 5.23 9.60
C ASP A 247 1.37 4.02 8.64
N TRP A 248 2.41 3.17 8.68
CA TRP A 248 2.41 1.88 7.97
C TRP A 248 1.91 0.77 8.90
N GLU A 249 1.16 -0.20 8.36
CA GLU A 249 0.81 -1.38 9.15
C GLU A 249 2.08 -2.21 9.43
N PRO A 250 2.38 -2.50 10.71
CA PRO A 250 3.57 -3.28 11.05
C PRO A 250 3.35 -4.77 10.78
N LEU A 251 4.44 -5.48 10.50
CA LEU A 251 4.43 -6.95 10.54
C LEU A 251 4.25 -7.43 12.00
N SER A 252 3.44 -8.49 12.19
CA SER A 252 3.31 -9.13 13.50
C SER A 252 4.66 -9.71 13.98
N PRO A 253 5.05 -9.55 15.27
CA PRO A 253 6.27 -10.15 15.81
C PRO A 253 6.32 -11.68 15.70
N LEU A 254 5.17 -12.34 15.59
CA LEU A 254 5.09 -13.80 15.43
C LEU A 254 5.75 -14.28 14.13
N TRP A 255 5.93 -13.40 13.13
CA TRP A 255 6.69 -13.71 11.93
C TRP A 255 8.18 -13.94 12.19
N ALA A 256 8.71 -13.60 13.36
CA ALA A 256 10.07 -13.97 13.77
C ALA A 256 10.23 -15.48 13.99
N LEU A 257 9.12 -16.21 14.20
CA LEU A 257 9.12 -17.68 14.26
C LEU A 257 9.19 -18.31 12.85
N ALA A 258 8.84 -17.55 11.82
CA ALA A 258 9.15 -17.96 10.45
C ALA A 258 10.66 -17.83 10.22
N THR A 259 11.16 -18.49 9.18
CA THR A 259 12.55 -18.32 8.77
C THR A 259 12.83 -16.83 8.48
N ILE A 260 14.05 -16.36 8.77
CA ILE A 260 14.51 -14.99 8.44
C ILE A 260 14.13 -14.56 7.00
N PRO A 261 14.35 -15.37 5.95
CA PRO A 261 13.87 -15.03 4.61
C PRO A 261 12.34 -14.91 4.52
N GLY A 262 11.59 -15.76 5.21
CA GLY A 262 10.13 -15.68 5.28
C GLY A 262 9.66 -14.34 5.85
N ALA A 263 10.27 -13.87 6.94
CA ALA A 263 9.96 -12.56 7.52
C ALA A 263 10.29 -11.40 6.56
N ALA A 264 11.42 -11.46 5.86
CA ALA A 264 11.81 -10.45 4.87
C ALA A 264 10.85 -10.40 3.66
N ILE A 265 10.41 -11.56 3.17
CA ILE A 265 9.44 -11.68 2.07
C ILE A 265 8.06 -11.16 2.51
N ALA A 266 7.59 -11.54 3.70
CA ALA A 266 6.31 -11.08 4.23
C ALA A 266 6.28 -9.56 4.37
N ARG A 267 7.37 -8.97 4.90
CA ARG A 267 7.56 -7.51 4.96
C ARG A 267 7.51 -6.88 3.57
N TRP A 268 8.21 -7.44 2.59
CA TRP A 268 8.21 -6.93 1.23
C TRP A 268 6.81 -6.95 0.60
N MET A 269 6.06 -8.03 0.77
CA MET A 269 4.67 -8.13 0.30
C MET A 269 3.77 -7.08 0.94
N LEU A 270 3.91 -6.85 2.25
CA LEU A 270 3.11 -5.88 2.98
C LEU A 270 3.38 -4.44 2.49
N ILE A 271 4.65 -4.07 2.33
CA ILE A 271 5.02 -2.74 1.79
C ILE A 271 4.51 -2.57 0.36
N ARG A 272 4.58 -3.62 -0.47
CA ARG A 272 4.10 -3.57 -1.85
C ARG A 272 2.58 -3.39 -1.92
N ARG A 273 1.81 -4.02 -1.01
CA ARG A 273 0.36 -3.83 -0.91
C ARG A 273 -0.03 -2.38 -0.56
N GLN A 274 0.81 -1.69 0.21
CA GLN A 274 0.61 -0.29 0.60
C GLN A 274 1.21 0.72 -0.41
N GLY A 275 1.58 0.27 -1.61
CA GLY A 275 2.11 1.15 -2.67
C GLY A 275 3.57 1.58 -2.48
N GLY A 276 4.27 1.05 -1.48
CA GLY A 276 5.66 1.36 -1.20
C GLY A 276 6.66 0.61 -2.08
N ARG A 277 7.83 1.21 -2.31
CA ARG A 277 9.00 0.55 -2.93
C ARG A 277 9.92 0.05 -1.82
N GLY A 278 9.79 -1.24 -1.45
CA GLY A 278 10.50 -1.85 -0.32
C GLY A 278 11.24 -3.16 -0.60
N GLY A 279 11.57 -3.46 -1.85
CA GLY A 279 12.18 -4.75 -2.24
C GLY A 279 13.66 -4.92 -1.89
N ALA A 280 14.39 -3.83 -1.65
CA ALA A 280 15.84 -3.90 -1.49
C ALA A 280 16.31 -4.79 -0.31
N PRO A 281 15.73 -4.70 0.90
CA PRO A 281 16.13 -5.58 2.02
C PRO A 281 15.84 -7.07 1.76
N ALA A 282 14.78 -7.38 1.02
CA ALA A 282 14.44 -8.77 0.68
C ALA A 282 15.49 -9.37 -0.27
N LEU A 283 15.87 -8.64 -1.32
CA LEU A 283 16.97 -9.05 -2.21
C LEU A 283 18.30 -9.16 -1.46
N ALA A 284 18.60 -8.20 -0.57
CA ALA A 284 19.79 -8.23 0.27
C ALA A 284 19.81 -9.47 1.18
N THR A 285 18.66 -9.91 1.70
CA THR A 285 18.56 -11.12 2.53
C THR A 285 18.90 -12.38 1.72
N VAL A 286 18.47 -12.46 0.45
CA VAL A 286 18.82 -13.58 -0.44
C VAL A 286 20.32 -13.61 -0.72
N LEU A 287 20.91 -12.46 -1.05
CA LEU A 287 22.36 -12.35 -1.25
C LEU A 287 23.15 -12.70 0.02
N ALA A 288 22.68 -12.23 1.19
CA ALA A 288 23.26 -12.54 2.48
C ALA A 288 23.18 -14.03 2.82
N LEU A 289 22.11 -14.72 2.45
CA LEU A 289 21.99 -16.18 2.60
C LEU A 289 23.03 -16.92 1.77
N LEU A 290 23.20 -16.54 0.50
CA LEU A 290 24.22 -17.13 -0.37
C LEU A 290 25.63 -16.87 0.16
N LEU A 291 25.90 -15.64 0.59
CA LEU A 291 27.20 -15.27 1.17
C LEU A 291 27.46 -15.99 2.49
N GLY A 292 26.49 -16.03 3.40
CA GLY A 292 26.58 -16.73 4.68
C GLY A 292 26.83 -18.23 4.50
N ALA A 293 26.14 -18.87 3.55
CA ALA A 293 26.38 -20.27 3.20
C ALA A 293 27.79 -20.49 2.62
N GLY A 294 28.27 -19.59 1.76
CA GLY A 294 29.64 -19.62 1.23
C GLY A 294 30.69 -19.49 2.33
N ILE A 295 30.53 -18.54 3.26
CA ILE A 295 31.41 -18.36 4.42
C ILE A 295 31.40 -19.61 5.31
N ALA A 296 30.21 -20.14 5.62
CA ALA A 296 30.09 -21.33 6.45
C ALA A 296 30.80 -22.54 5.83
N THR A 297 30.68 -22.71 4.50
CA THR A 297 31.35 -23.78 3.76
C THR A 297 32.86 -23.58 3.74
N ALA A 298 33.34 -22.36 3.46
CA ALA A 298 34.77 -22.06 3.46
C ALA A 298 35.40 -22.29 4.84
N LEU A 299 34.73 -21.85 5.91
CA LEU A 299 35.15 -22.13 7.27
C LEU A 299 35.16 -23.64 7.52
N ALA A 300 34.11 -24.38 7.16
CA ALA A 300 34.02 -25.82 7.39
C ALA A 300 35.15 -26.65 6.73
N VAL A 301 35.78 -26.14 5.67
CA VAL A 301 36.90 -26.80 4.96
C VAL A 301 38.26 -26.50 5.60
N LEU A 302 38.44 -25.30 6.17
CA LEU A 302 39.66 -24.90 6.88
C LEU A 302 39.82 -25.63 8.21
#